data_AF-A0A7T2YTH3-F1
#
_entry.id   AF-A0A7T2YTH3-F1
#
_cell.length_a   1.000
_cell.length_b   1.000
_cell.length_c   1.000
_cell.angle_alpha   90.00
_cell.angle_beta   90.00
_cell.angle_gamma   90.00
#
_symmetry.space_group_name_H-M   'P 1'
#
loop_
_entity.id
_entity.type
_entity.pdbx_description
1 polymer ?
#
loop_
_entity_poly.entity_id
_entity_poly.type
_entity_poly.pdbx_seq_one_letter_code
_entity_poly.pdbx_strand_id
1 'polypeptide(L)'
;MIENQMAISALQTAAPEEFCFLWRNWWAICMTKSEWASWVQAIGSVAAIFSGFYLARKTLRLQHEQQLQRDAEEKRIRNRMQYCVLADLFDATEAWGNELERTINDRENYSVDSSIYMAESLADRLRSVSNEQLPAVDSIRRINMAIISVDALIAGLKVVQSLEGEAEISARQTVKFRANRLANLALVDKDFCDKQAKDISTAEEISISEQAEISRAQSLSELFSK
;
A
#
# COMPACT_ATOMS: atom_id res chain seq x y z
N MET A 1 -18.19 81.97 10.34
CA MET A 1 -18.44 80.54 10.66
C MET A 1 -19.86 80.08 10.28
N ILE A 2 -20.56 80.75 9.34
CA ILE A 2 -21.97 80.47 8.99
C ILE A 2 -22.16 80.11 7.50
N GLU A 3 -21.19 80.42 6.61
CA GLU A 3 -21.34 80.21 5.16
C GLU A 3 -21.23 78.75 4.68
N ASN A 4 -20.74 77.82 5.51
CA ASN A 4 -20.63 76.40 5.11
C ASN A 4 -21.93 75.60 5.29
N GLN A 5 -23.02 76.18 5.82
CA GLN A 5 -24.27 75.43 6.02
C GLN A 5 -25.20 75.42 4.81
N MET A 6 -25.21 76.45 3.96
CA MET A 6 -26.10 76.47 2.79
C MET A 6 -25.63 75.56 1.63
N ALA A 7 -24.31 75.33 1.50
CA ALA A 7 -23.79 74.42 0.49
C ALA A 7 -24.15 72.94 0.78
N ILE A 8 -24.40 72.58 2.04
CA ILE A 8 -24.76 71.21 2.45
C ILE A 8 -26.23 70.93 2.16
N SER A 9 -27.11 71.94 2.22
CA SER A 9 -28.55 71.78 1.96
C SER A 9 -28.90 71.67 0.47
N ALA A 10 -28.07 72.20 -0.44
CA ALA A 10 -28.33 72.16 -1.88
C ALA A 10 -27.99 70.82 -2.56
N LEU A 11 -27.25 69.93 -1.89
CA LEU A 11 -26.85 68.60 -2.41
C LEU A 11 -27.86 67.48 -2.12
N GLN A 12 -28.98 67.78 -1.43
CA GLN A 12 -29.94 66.77 -0.94
C GLN A 12 -31.20 66.58 -1.82
N THR A 13 -31.31 67.24 -2.97
CA THR A 13 -32.52 67.17 -3.82
C THR A 13 -32.30 66.51 -5.18
N ALA A 14 -31.21 65.76 -5.36
CA ALA A 14 -31.12 64.84 -6.48
C ALA A 14 -32.17 63.73 -6.27
N ALA A 15 -33.14 63.64 -7.17
CA ALA A 15 -34.18 62.62 -7.11
C ALA A 15 -33.51 61.23 -7.02
N PRO A 16 -34.02 60.31 -6.19
CA PRO A 16 -33.42 58.99 -6.03
C PRO A 16 -33.30 58.32 -7.41
N GLU A 17 -32.08 57.93 -7.77
CA GLU A 17 -31.83 57.21 -9.02
C GLU A 17 -32.57 55.87 -8.97
N GLU A 18 -33.65 55.77 -9.74
CA GLU A 18 -34.41 54.53 -9.93
C GLU A 18 -33.81 53.73 -11.09
N PHE A 19 -33.52 52.46 -10.84
CA PHE A 19 -33.01 51.54 -11.85
C PHE A 19 -34.15 50.59 -12.24
N CYS A 20 -34.61 50.69 -13.48
CA CYS A 20 -35.62 49.78 -14.03
C CYS A 20 -34.92 48.67 -14.82
N PHE A 21 -35.03 47.42 -14.36
CA PHE A 21 -34.42 46.25 -15.00
C PHE A 21 -35.49 45.23 -15.42
N LEU A 22 -35.19 44.49 -16.50
CA LEU A 22 -35.98 43.39 -17.09
C LEU A 22 -37.36 43.78 -17.65
N TRP A 23 -37.45 43.85 -18.99
CA TRP A 23 -38.70 43.75 -19.72
C TRP A 23 -39.12 42.26 -19.82
N ARG A 24 -39.66 41.69 -18.75
CA ARG A 24 -40.29 40.36 -18.83
C ARG A 24 -41.80 40.54 -18.70
N ASN A 25 -42.54 40.27 -19.80
CA ASN A 25 -43.99 40.43 -19.92
C ASN A 25 -44.53 41.88 -19.87
N TRP A 26 -43.84 42.87 -20.45
CA TRP A 26 -44.32 44.26 -20.64
C TRP A 26 -44.48 45.13 -19.38
N TRP A 27 -44.03 44.68 -18.20
CA TRP A 27 -43.99 45.50 -16.99
C TRP A 27 -42.54 45.81 -16.60
N ALA A 28 -42.19 47.09 -16.53
CA ALA A 28 -40.90 47.52 -15.99
C ALA A 28 -40.98 47.52 -14.45
N ILE A 29 -40.13 46.72 -13.80
CA ILE A 29 -39.98 46.76 -12.35
C ILE A 29 -38.86 47.77 -12.06
N CYS A 30 -39.23 48.95 -11.58
CA CYS A 30 -38.31 49.97 -11.11
C CYS A 30 -38.03 49.74 -9.63
N MET A 31 -36.76 49.60 -9.26
CA MET A 31 -36.32 49.49 -7.88
C MET A 31 -35.41 50.66 -7.53
N THR A 32 -35.45 51.05 -6.25
CA THR A 32 -34.47 52.00 -5.71
C THR A 32 -33.07 51.37 -5.68
N LYS A 33 -32.03 52.19 -5.71
CA LYS A 33 -30.64 51.75 -5.61
C LYS A 33 -30.38 50.82 -4.41
N SER A 34 -31.02 51.09 -3.27
CA SER A 34 -30.90 50.28 -2.06
C SER A 34 -31.53 48.89 -2.21
N GLU A 35 -32.69 48.79 -2.85
CA GLU A 35 -33.36 47.50 -3.09
C GLU A 35 -32.58 46.66 -4.08
N TRP A 36 -32.04 47.29 -5.14
CA TRP A 36 -31.14 46.64 -6.08
C TRP A 36 -29.89 46.07 -5.40
N ALA A 37 -29.22 46.88 -4.57
CA ALA A 37 -28.03 46.43 -3.84
C ALA A 37 -28.34 45.25 -2.92
N SER A 38 -29.48 45.28 -2.22
CA SER A 38 -29.95 44.17 -1.38
C SER A 38 -30.18 42.90 -2.20
N TRP A 39 -30.80 43.01 -3.38
CA TRP A 39 -31.02 41.88 -4.29
C TRP A 39 -29.72 41.27 -4.82
N VAL A 40 -28.79 42.10 -5.30
CA VAL A 40 -27.48 41.62 -5.78
C VAL A 40 -26.70 40.96 -4.64
N GLN A 41 -26.74 41.52 -3.44
CA GLN A 41 -26.11 40.92 -2.27
C GLN A 41 -26.74 39.56 -1.91
N ALA A 42 -28.08 39.45 -1.98
CA ALA A 42 -28.78 38.19 -1.74
C ALA A 42 -28.44 37.12 -2.79
N ILE A 43 -28.40 37.48 -4.08
CA ILE A 43 -27.99 36.55 -5.14
C ILE A 43 -26.53 36.15 -4.97
N GLY A 44 -25.65 37.11 -4.67
CA GLY A 44 -24.23 36.86 -4.45
C GLY A 44 -23.98 35.92 -3.27
N SER A 45 -24.71 36.10 -2.16
CA SER A 45 -24.57 35.23 -0.99
C SER A 45 -25.05 33.81 -1.27
N VAL A 46 -26.19 33.65 -1.96
CA VAL A 46 -26.70 32.34 -2.38
C VAL A 46 -25.71 31.66 -3.33
N ALA A 47 -25.22 32.37 -4.35
CA ALA A 47 -24.23 31.83 -5.30
C ALA A 47 -22.94 31.40 -4.59
N ALA A 48 -22.43 32.21 -3.65
CA ALA A 48 -21.24 31.89 -2.87
C ALA A 48 -21.40 30.62 -2.02
N ILE A 49 -22.58 30.44 -1.39
CA ILE A 49 -22.90 29.22 -0.63
C ILE A 49 -22.93 28.00 -1.57
N PHE A 50 -23.61 28.10 -2.72
CA PHE A 50 -23.67 27.00 -3.68
C PHE A 50 -22.28 26.64 -4.23
N SER A 51 -21.44 27.63 -4.57
CA SER A 51 -20.08 27.38 -5.04
C SER A 51 -19.21 26.74 -3.95
N GLY A 52 -19.32 27.21 -2.71
CA GLY A 52 -18.60 26.65 -1.57
C GLY A 52 -18.97 25.18 -1.33
N PHE A 53 -20.27 24.88 -1.37
CA PHE A 53 -20.76 23.51 -1.23
C PHE A 53 -20.33 22.59 -2.37
N TYR A 54 -20.37 23.08 -3.61
CA TYR A 54 -19.92 22.34 -4.78
C TYR A 54 -18.42 22.01 -4.70
N LEU A 55 -17.59 23.01 -4.36
CA LEU A 55 -16.15 22.83 -4.18
C LEU A 55 -15.85 21.84 -3.05
N ALA A 56 -16.51 21.97 -1.90
CA ALA A 56 -16.32 21.07 -0.77
C ALA A 56 -16.67 19.62 -1.11
N ARG A 57 -17.75 19.38 -1.87
CA ARG A 57 -18.09 18.04 -2.35
C ARG A 57 -17.06 17.49 -3.33
N LYS A 58 -16.55 18.33 -4.23
CA LYS A 58 -15.53 17.92 -5.21
C LYS A 58 -14.22 17.56 -4.50
N THR A 59 -13.79 18.36 -3.52
CA THR A 59 -12.57 18.07 -2.75
C THR A 59 -12.70 16.80 -1.92
N LEU A 60 -13.86 16.55 -1.29
CA LEU A 60 -14.09 15.32 -0.52
C LEU A 60 -14.02 14.07 -1.39
N ARG A 61 -14.58 14.10 -2.61
CA ARG A 61 -14.49 12.96 -3.55
C ARG A 61 -13.05 12.69 -3.96
N LEU A 62 -12.31 13.74 -4.34
CA LEU A 62 -10.91 13.61 -4.71
C LEU A 62 -10.05 13.07 -3.56
N GLN A 63 -10.29 13.54 -2.32
CA GLN A 63 -9.60 13.03 -1.14
C GLN A 63 -9.93 11.56 -0.87
N HIS A 64 -11.19 11.16 -1.01
CA HIS A 64 -11.60 9.78 -0.84
C HIS A 64 -10.95 8.86 -1.89
N GLU A 65 -10.92 9.29 -3.16
CA GLU A 65 -10.25 8.54 -4.23
C GLU A 65 -8.74 8.40 -3.96
N GLN A 66 -8.08 9.47 -3.53
CA GLN A 66 -6.66 9.43 -3.14
C GLN A 66 -6.39 8.50 -1.96
N GLN A 67 -7.28 8.47 -0.96
CA GLN A 67 -7.16 7.55 0.17
C GLN A 67 -7.30 6.09 -0.29
N LEU A 68 -8.29 5.79 -1.13
CA LEU A 68 -8.47 4.45 -1.68
C LEU A 68 -7.25 4.00 -2.49
N GLN A 69 -6.62 4.92 -3.24
CA GLN A 69 -5.39 4.64 -3.97
C GLN A 69 -4.22 4.37 -3.02
N ARG A 70 -4.02 5.20 -2.00
CA ARG A 70 -2.97 4.99 -0.98
C ARG A 70 -3.15 3.68 -0.24
N ASP A 71 -4.36 3.35 0.17
CA ASP A 71 -4.65 2.09 0.87
C ASP A 71 -4.40 0.88 -0.04
N ALA A 72 -4.71 1.00 -1.34
CA ALA A 72 -4.42 -0.03 -2.32
C ALA A 72 -2.91 -0.18 -2.55
N GLU A 73 -2.17 0.93 -2.64
CA GLU A 73 -0.70 0.95 -2.76
C GLU A 73 -0.04 0.36 -1.52
N GLU A 74 -0.48 0.75 -0.31
CA GLU A 74 0.08 0.23 0.94
C GLU A 74 -0.13 -1.28 1.03
N LYS A 75 -1.32 -1.78 0.67
CA LYS A 75 -1.57 -3.23 0.59
C LYS A 75 -0.64 -3.92 -0.40
N ARG A 76 -0.36 -3.31 -1.55
CA ARG A 76 0.58 -3.85 -2.55
C ARG A 76 2.01 -3.89 -2.02
N ILE A 77 2.49 -2.81 -1.41
CA ILE A 77 3.84 -2.72 -0.81
C ILE A 77 3.98 -3.76 0.31
N ARG A 78 2.98 -3.86 1.18
CA ARG A 78 2.95 -4.84 2.28
C ARG A 78 3.05 -6.27 1.74
N ASN A 79 2.24 -6.60 0.74
CA ASN A 79 2.28 -7.91 0.10
C ASN A 79 3.66 -8.20 -0.52
N ARG A 80 4.27 -7.22 -1.21
CA ARG A 80 5.61 -7.37 -1.80
C ARG A 80 6.67 -7.64 -0.72
N MET A 81 6.67 -6.85 0.34
CA MET A 81 7.62 -7.02 1.45
C MET A 81 7.50 -8.42 2.07
N GLN A 82 6.28 -8.94 2.20
CA GLN A 82 6.04 -10.29 2.71
C GLN A 82 6.60 -11.38 1.79
N TYR A 83 6.48 -11.24 0.46
CA TYR A 83 7.11 -12.18 -0.48
C TYR A 83 8.64 -12.13 -0.45
N CYS A 84 9.24 -10.95 -0.26
CA CYS A 84 10.69 -10.83 -0.10
C CYS A 84 11.18 -11.54 1.17
N VAL A 85 10.48 -11.34 2.30
CA VAL A 85 10.82 -12.03 3.56
C VAL A 85 10.71 -13.55 3.42
N LEU A 86 9.69 -14.04 2.71
CA LEU A 86 9.55 -15.46 2.41
C LEU A 86 10.70 -15.98 1.55
N ALA A 87 11.06 -15.27 0.47
CA ALA A 87 12.17 -15.65 -0.39
C ALA A 87 13.50 -15.72 0.38
N ASP A 88 13.80 -14.71 1.21
CA ASP A 88 15.01 -14.69 2.05
C ASP A 88 15.04 -15.88 3.04
N LEU A 89 13.89 -16.26 3.61
CA LEU A 89 13.78 -17.43 4.49
C LEU A 89 14.01 -18.75 3.75
N PHE A 90 13.51 -18.87 2.53
CA PHE A 90 13.76 -20.04 1.69
C PHE A 90 15.22 -20.12 1.27
N ASP A 91 15.86 -18.99 0.94
CA ASP A 91 17.30 -18.93 0.65
C ASP A 91 18.14 -19.34 1.85
N ALA A 92 17.78 -18.87 3.05
CA ALA A 92 18.44 -19.31 4.29
C ALA A 92 18.25 -20.81 4.55
N THR A 93 17.06 -21.34 4.25
CA THR A 93 16.73 -22.77 4.40
C THR A 93 17.52 -23.64 3.41
N GLU A 94 17.62 -23.20 2.15
CA GLU A 94 18.40 -23.86 1.12
C GLU A 94 19.89 -23.85 1.47
N ALA A 95 20.45 -22.67 1.81
CA ALA A 95 21.84 -22.53 2.21
C ALA A 95 22.19 -23.42 3.41
N TRP A 96 21.31 -23.47 4.41
CA TRP A 96 21.46 -24.35 5.56
C TRP A 96 21.41 -25.83 5.16
N GLY A 97 20.45 -26.23 4.31
CA GLY A 97 20.34 -27.61 3.83
C GLY A 97 21.60 -28.07 3.09
N ASN A 98 22.15 -27.20 2.23
CA ASN A 98 23.40 -27.47 1.50
C ASN A 98 24.62 -27.55 2.43
N GLU A 99 24.74 -26.68 3.43
CA GLU A 99 25.84 -26.75 4.40
C GLU A 99 25.71 -27.97 5.31
N LEU A 100 24.48 -28.35 5.67
CA LEU A 100 24.23 -29.59 6.42
C LEU A 100 24.64 -30.82 5.60
N GLU A 101 24.32 -30.86 4.30
CA GLU A 101 24.78 -31.93 3.42
C GLU A 101 26.32 -31.98 3.35
N ARG A 102 26.96 -30.82 3.18
CA ARG A 102 28.41 -30.69 3.11
C ARG A 102 29.07 -31.21 4.39
N THR A 103 28.57 -30.78 5.54
CA THR A 103 29.13 -31.12 6.85
C THR A 103 28.84 -32.56 7.25
N ILE A 104 27.68 -33.15 6.90
CA ILE A 104 27.41 -34.58 7.15
C ILE A 104 28.39 -35.48 6.38
N ASN A 105 28.83 -35.06 5.18
CA ASN A 105 29.80 -35.82 4.40
C ASN A 105 31.24 -35.69 4.97
N ASP A 106 31.55 -34.64 5.72
CA ASP A 106 32.85 -34.43 6.36
C ASP A 106 32.86 -35.02 7.79
N ARG A 107 33.18 -36.31 7.89
CA ARG A 107 33.12 -37.06 9.15
C ARG A 107 34.00 -36.47 10.25
N GLU A 108 35.14 -35.87 9.91
CA GLU A 108 36.13 -35.40 10.89
C GLU A 108 35.78 -34.03 11.46
N ASN A 109 35.13 -33.16 10.69
CA ASN A 109 34.77 -31.80 11.14
C ASN A 109 33.29 -31.62 11.50
N TYR A 110 32.48 -32.67 11.41
CA TYR A 110 31.04 -32.57 11.65
C TYR A 110 30.71 -32.37 13.14
N SER A 111 30.24 -31.17 13.48
CA SER A 111 29.61 -30.89 14.78
C SER A 111 28.08 -30.97 14.66
N VAL A 112 27.49 -31.99 15.28
CA VAL A 112 26.03 -32.14 15.38
C VAL A 112 25.41 -30.96 16.13
N ASP A 113 26.07 -30.47 17.19
CA ASP A 113 25.57 -29.37 18.02
C ASP A 113 25.41 -28.07 17.21
N SER A 114 26.39 -27.75 16.35
CA SER A 114 26.29 -26.59 15.45
C SER A 114 25.11 -26.73 14.49
N SER A 115 24.86 -27.94 13.99
CA SER A 115 23.74 -28.21 13.07
C SER A 115 22.39 -28.08 13.76
N ILE A 116 22.28 -28.55 15.00
CA ILE A 116 21.09 -28.39 15.84
C ILE A 116 20.83 -26.91 16.13
N TYR A 117 21.85 -26.16 16.55
CA TYR A 117 21.71 -24.73 16.85
C TYR A 117 21.22 -23.92 15.64
N MET A 118 21.80 -24.16 14.45
CA MET A 118 21.36 -23.49 13.23
C MET A 118 19.91 -23.86 12.87
N ALA A 119 19.53 -25.13 13.02
CA ALA A 119 18.17 -25.59 12.75
C ALA A 119 17.15 -24.97 13.72
N GLU A 120 17.48 -24.89 15.02
CA GLU A 120 16.66 -24.23 16.03
C GLU A 120 16.50 -22.74 15.74
N SER A 121 17.59 -22.05 15.37
CA SER A 121 17.53 -20.64 14.95
C SER A 121 16.65 -20.42 13.70
N LEU A 122 16.72 -21.33 12.73
CA LEU A 122 15.88 -21.29 11.54
C LEU A 122 14.41 -21.53 11.90
N ALA A 123 14.12 -22.50 12.77
CA ALA A 123 12.76 -22.79 13.24
C ALA A 123 12.14 -21.57 13.95
N ASP A 124 12.92 -20.89 14.80
CA ASP A 124 12.45 -19.69 15.50
C ASP A 124 12.16 -18.53 14.55
N ARG A 125 13.00 -18.33 13.52
CA ARG A 125 12.75 -17.34 12.45
C ARG A 125 11.49 -17.67 11.63
N LEU A 126 11.30 -18.95 11.28
CA LEU A 126 10.11 -19.38 10.56
C LEU A 126 8.84 -19.18 11.40
N ARG A 127 8.90 -19.48 12.71
CA ARG A 127 7.79 -19.24 13.64
C ARG A 127 7.49 -17.76 13.82
N SER A 128 8.52 -16.91 13.91
CA SER A 128 8.29 -15.46 14.03
C SER A 128 7.56 -14.91 12.81
N VAL A 129 7.94 -15.34 11.60
CA VAL A 129 7.27 -14.92 10.37
C VAL A 129 5.88 -15.54 10.22
N SER A 130 5.68 -16.79 10.66
CA SER A 130 4.35 -17.41 10.66
C SER A 130 3.35 -16.68 11.57
N ASN A 131 3.80 -16.05 12.65
CA ASN A 131 2.95 -15.31 13.58
C ASN A 131 2.60 -13.92 13.07
N GLU A 132 3.40 -13.38 12.15
CA GLU A 132 3.10 -12.13 11.46
C GLU A 132 2.01 -12.39 10.41
N GLN A 133 1.03 -11.48 10.28
CA GLN A 133 -0.14 -11.71 9.43
C GLN A 133 0.25 -11.88 7.95
N LEU A 134 0.42 -13.12 7.51
CA LEU A 134 0.66 -13.45 6.11
C LEU A 134 -0.64 -13.30 5.31
N PRO A 135 -0.57 -12.74 4.11
CA PRO A 135 -1.75 -12.29 3.37
C PRO A 135 -2.51 -13.46 2.73
N ALA A 136 -1.88 -14.63 2.62
CA ALA A 136 -2.42 -15.80 1.96
C ALA A 136 -2.37 -17.04 2.85
N VAL A 137 -3.49 -17.77 2.90
CA VAL A 137 -3.62 -19.07 3.58
C VAL A 137 -2.57 -20.07 3.08
N ASP A 138 -2.24 -20.01 1.78
CA ASP A 138 -1.22 -20.88 1.19
C ASP A 138 0.20 -20.61 1.70
N SER A 139 0.57 -19.35 1.94
CA SER A 139 1.87 -18.99 2.51
C SER A 139 2.01 -19.52 3.93
N ILE A 140 0.97 -19.39 4.75
CA ILE A 140 0.93 -19.95 6.11
C ILE A 140 1.11 -21.46 6.07
N ARG A 141 0.41 -22.16 5.17
CA ARG A 141 0.55 -23.62 5.01
C ARG A 141 1.98 -24.01 4.64
N ARG A 142 2.63 -23.29 3.70
CA ARG A 142 4.01 -23.57 3.28
C ARG A 142 5.00 -23.35 4.42
N ILE A 143 4.90 -22.24 5.15
CA ILE A 143 5.76 -22.00 6.32
C ILE A 143 5.57 -23.09 7.38
N ASN A 144 4.32 -23.46 7.70
CA ASN A 144 4.06 -24.52 8.67
C ASN A 144 4.66 -25.86 8.23
N MET A 145 4.60 -26.19 6.94
CA MET A 145 5.26 -27.38 6.40
C MET A 145 6.79 -27.29 6.53
N ALA A 146 7.39 -26.12 6.32
CA ALA A 146 8.82 -25.89 6.53
C ALA A 146 9.20 -26.05 8.01
N ILE A 147 8.44 -25.44 8.94
CA ILE A 147 8.65 -25.57 10.40
C ILE A 147 8.62 -27.05 10.81
N ILE A 148 7.57 -27.79 10.41
CA ILE A 148 7.45 -29.21 10.73
C ILE A 148 8.64 -30.01 10.19
N SER A 149 9.11 -29.67 8.99
CA SER A 149 10.25 -30.34 8.36
C SER A 149 11.57 -30.04 9.08
N VAL A 150 11.78 -28.79 9.52
CA VAL A 150 12.93 -28.39 10.34
C VAL A 150 12.89 -29.06 11.71
N ASP A 151 11.74 -29.07 12.39
CA ASP A 151 11.57 -29.76 13.68
C ASP A 151 11.84 -31.26 13.56
N ALA A 152 11.38 -31.90 12.48
CA ALA A 152 11.66 -33.30 12.19
C ALA A 152 13.15 -33.57 11.90
N LEU A 153 13.88 -32.58 11.35
CA LEU A 153 15.33 -32.64 11.16
C LEU A 153 16.07 -32.47 12.48
N ILE A 154 15.68 -31.52 13.33
CA ILE A 154 16.24 -31.32 14.68
C ILE A 154 16.10 -32.61 15.49
N ALA A 155 14.91 -33.24 15.48
CA ALA A 155 14.69 -34.51 16.16
C ALA A 155 15.60 -35.61 15.60
N GLY A 156 15.77 -35.69 14.28
CA GLY A 156 16.68 -36.63 13.64
C GLY A 156 18.15 -36.42 14.03
N LEU A 157 18.59 -35.16 14.09
CA LEU A 157 19.94 -34.79 14.52
C LEU A 157 20.21 -35.16 15.99
N LYS A 158 19.24 -34.94 16.88
CA LYS A 158 19.32 -35.35 18.29
C LYS A 158 19.41 -36.87 18.44
N VAL A 159 18.70 -37.63 17.59
CA VAL A 159 18.85 -39.09 17.53
C VAL A 159 20.24 -39.48 17.06
N VAL A 160 20.75 -38.87 15.98
CA VAL A 160 22.14 -39.11 15.49
C VAL A 160 23.16 -38.86 16.61
N GLN A 161 23.00 -37.80 17.39
CA GLN A 161 23.90 -37.47 18.51
C GLN A 161 23.95 -38.58 19.58
N SER A 162 22.86 -39.31 19.78
CA SER A 162 22.74 -40.37 20.78
C SER A 162 23.21 -41.75 20.31
N LEU A 163 23.49 -41.91 19.02
CA LEU A 163 23.86 -43.19 18.40
C LEU A 163 25.37 -43.28 18.16
N GLU A 164 25.90 -44.49 18.23
CA GLU A 164 27.29 -44.81 17.89
C GLU A 164 27.35 -45.92 16.83
N GLY A 165 28.45 -45.97 16.07
CA GLY A 165 28.75 -47.07 15.15
C GLY A 165 27.87 -47.10 13.89
N GLU A 166 27.41 -48.29 13.48
CA GLU A 166 26.66 -48.46 12.22
C GLU A 166 25.27 -47.80 12.25
N ALA A 167 24.63 -47.76 13.42
CA ALA A 167 23.33 -47.11 13.60
C ALA A 167 23.42 -45.60 13.34
N GLU A 168 24.52 -44.98 13.75
CA GLU A 168 24.80 -43.56 13.51
C GLU A 168 24.88 -43.27 12.00
N ILE A 169 25.58 -44.12 11.24
CA ILE A 169 25.74 -43.96 9.78
C ILE A 169 24.38 -44.01 9.08
N SER A 170 23.53 -44.98 9.44
CA SER A 170 22.18 -45.11 8.87
C SER A 170 21.29 -43.90 9.21
N ALA A 171 21.35 -43.41 10.46
CA ALA A 171 20.62 -42.23 10.89
C ALA A 171 21.10 -40.96 10.15
N ARG A 172 22.41 -40.78 9.95
CA ARG A 172 22.98 -39.67 9.16
C ARG A 172 22.47 -39.66 7.71
N GLN A 173 22.38 -40.82 7.06
CA GLN A 173 21.81 -40.91 5.69
C GLN A 173 20.33 -40.49 5.65
N THR A 174 19.57 -40.85 6.68
CA THR A 174 18.17 -40.44 6.81
C THR A 174 18.03 -38.93 7.00
N VAL A 175 18.87 -38.33 7.85
CA VAL A 175 18.91 -36.87 8.05
C VAL A 175 19.31 -36.16 6.75
N LYS A 176 20.33 -36.66 6.05
CA LYS A 176 20.76 -36.13 4.75
C LYS A 176 19.63 -36.14 3.72
N PHE A 177 18.93 -37.26 3.58
CA PHE A 177 17.79 -37.35 2.66
C PHE A 177 16.70 -36.32 2.99
N ARG A 178 16.40 -36.13 4.29
CA ARG A 178 15.42 -35.13 4.74
C ARG A 178 15.89 -33.70 4.50
N ALA A 179 17.18 -33.41 4.70
CA ALA A 179 17.77 -32.10 4.45
C ALA A 179 17.69 -31.73 2.96
N ASN A 180 18.06 -32.65 2.06
CA ASN A 180 17.95 -32.45 0.62
C ASN A 180 16.49 -32.26 0.18
N ARG A 181 15.55 -32.98 0.81
CA ARG A 181 14.11 -32.78 0.55
C ARG A 181 13.66 -31.38 0.98
N LEU A 182 14.12 -30.88 2.12
CA LEU A 182 13.80 -29.53 2.59
C LEU A 182 14.38 -28.45 1.67
N ALA A 183 15.63 -28.60 1.24
CA ALA A 183 16.26 -27.68 0.29
C ALA A 183 15.49 -27.62 -1.04
N ASN A 184 15.08 -28.78 -1.57
CA ASN A 184 14.26 -28.85 -2.79
C ASN A 184 12.87 -28.19 -2.62
N LEU A 185 12.25 -28.32 -1.44
CA LEU A 185 10.99 -27.64 -1.15
C LEU A 185 11.19 -26.12 -1.11
N ALA A 186 12.27 -25.65 -0.48
CA ALA A 186 12.62 -24.24 -0.44
C ALA A 186 12.86 -23.65 -1.83
N LEU A 187 13.53 -24.38 -2.73
CA LEU A 187 13.74 -23.98 -4.12
C LEU A 187 12.43 -23.80 -4.91
N VAL A 188 11.51 -24.76 -4.81
CA VAL A 188 10.21 -24.66 -5.47
C VAL A 188 9.40 -23.47 -4.97
N ASP A 189 9.48 -23.19 -3.66
CA ASP A 189 8.79 -22.06 -3.05
C ASP A 189 9.45 -20.72 -3.40
N LYS A 190 10.77 -20.69 -3.56
CA LYS A 190 11.53 -19.52 -4.05
C LYS A 190 11.10 -19.14 -5.46
N ASP A 191 11.09 -20.09 -6.40
CA ASP A 191 10.67 -19.83 -7.78
C ASP A 191 9.24 -19.27 -7.85
N PHE A 192 8.37 -19.73 -6.96
CA PHE A 192 7.02 -19.21 -6.83
C PHE A 192 7.00 -17.75 -6.32
N CYS A 193 7.82 -17.44 -5.31
CA CYS A 193 7.94 -16.08 -4.77
C CYS A 193 8.54 -15.11 -5.80
N ASP A 194 9.57 -15.53 -6.53
CA ASP A 194 10.20 -14.74 -7.59
C ASP A 194 9.24 -14.47 -8.74
N LYS A 195 8.44 -15.48 -9.12
CA LYS A 195 7.39 -15.31 -10.13
C LYS A 195 6.32 -14.32 -9.67
N GLN A 196 5.82 -14.45 -8.44
CA GLN A 196 4.86 -13.50 -7.87
C GLN A 196 5.43 -12.08 -7.82
N ALA A 197 6.68 -11.92 -7.39
CA ALA A 197 7.35 -10.63 -7.34
C ALA A 197 7.47 -10.00 -8.74
N LYS A 198 7.78 -10.80 -9.76
CA LYS A 198 7.86 -10.35 -11.15
C LYS A 198 6.49 -9.98 -11.73
N ASP A 199 5.46 -10.77 -11.45
CA ASP A 199 4.08 -10.48 -11.88
C ASP A 199 3.58 -9.17 -11.26
N ILE A 200 3.91 -8.92 -9.98
CA ILE A 200 3.62 -7.64 -9.30
C ILE A 200 4.38 -6.47 -9.94
N SER A 201 5.67 -6.63 -10.22
CA SER A 201 6.48 -5.59 -10.88
C SER A 201 5.96 -5.23 -12.27
N THR A 202 5.52 -6.23 -13.03
CA THR A 202 4.97 -6.02 -14.39
C THR A 202 3.63 -5.30 -14.32
N ALA A 203 2.78 -5.65 -13.37
CA ALA A 203 1.52 -4.95 -13.13
C ALA A 203 1.74 -3.48 -12.69
N GLU A 204 2.83 -3.20 -11.96
CA GLU A 204 3.22 -1.85 -11.55
C GLU A 204 3.64 -0.99 -12.74
N GLU A 205 4.47 -1.51 -13.64
CA GLU A 205 4.88 -0.81 -14.87
C GLU A 205 3.68 -0.46 -15.75
N ILE A 206 2.72 -1.38 -15.89
CA ILE A 206 1.47 -1.14 -16.63
C ILE A 206 0.63 -0.05 -15.94
N SER A 207 0.45 -0.14 -14.62
CA SER A 207 -0.32 0.84 -13.86
C SER A 207 0.28 2.25 -13.92
N ILE A 208 1.61 2.37 -13.89
CA ILE A 208 2.32 3.66 -14.00
C ILE A 208 2.15 4.23 -15.42
N SER A 209 2.25 3.37 -16.45
CA SER A 209 2.05 3.77 -17.84
C SER A 209 0.62 4.31 -18.06
N GLU A 210 -0.40 3.60 -17.56
CA GLU A 210 -1.80 4.05 -17.65
C GLU A 210 -2.03 5.38 -16.92
N GLN A 211 -1.48 5.54 -15.71
CA GLN A 211 -1.57 6.80 -14.96
C GLN A 211 -0.90 7.97 -15.68
N ALA A 212 0.23 7.73 -16.36
CA ALA A 212 0.91 8.74 -17.15
C ALA A 212 0.05 9.20 -18.35
N GLU A 213 -0.63 8.27 -19.03
CA GLU A 213 -1.54 8.60 -20.13
C GLU A 213 -2.76 9.40 -19.65
N ILE A 214 -3.37 9.00 -18.53
CA ILE A 214 -4.50 9.72 -17.94
C ILE A 214 -4.09 11.14 -17.54
N SER A 215 -2.93 11.29 -16.88
CA SER A 215 -2.41 12.60 -16.47
C SER A 215 -2.15 13.51 -17.68
N ARG A 216 -1.67 12.94 -18.79
CA ARG A 216 -1.46 13.66 -20.05
C ARG A 216 -2.79 14.12 -20.67
N ALA A 217 -3.81 13.26 -20.66
CA ALA A 217 -5.15 13.61 -21.15
C ALA A 217 -5.81 14.71 -20.31
N GLN A 218 -5.65 14.67 -18.98
CA GLN A 218 -6.11 15.73 -18.08
C GLN A 218 -5.40 17.06 -18.33
N SER A 219 -4.07 17.03 -18.52
CA SER A 219 -3.30 18.23 -18.84
C SER A 219 -3.74 18.87 -20.17
N LEU A 220 -4.08 18.04 -21.16
CA LEU A 220 -4.62 18.52 -22.44
C LEU A 220 -6.02 19.13 -22.28
N SER A 221 -6.91 18.53 -21.50
CA SER A 221 -8.25 19.08 -21.29
C SER A 221 -8.22 20.42 -20.55
N GLU A 222 -7.30 20.62 -19.61
CA GLU A 222 -7.09 21.90 -18.94
C GLU A 222 -6.55 22.98 -19.89
N LEU A 223 -5.72 22.61 -20.87
CA LEU A 223 -5.24 23.53 -21.91
C LEU A 223 -6.38 24.01 -22.83
N PHE A 224 -7.30 23.11 -23.21
CA PHE A 224 -8.44 23.46 -24.06
C PHE A 224 -9.60 24.16 -23.32
N SER A 225 -9.58 24.13 -21.98
CA SER A 225 -10.57 24.80 -21.12
C SER A 225 -10.30 26.30 -20.93
N LYS A 226 -9.13 26.81 -21.33
CA LYS A 226 -8.73 28.21 -21.21
C LYS A 226 -8.93 28.95 -22.52
#